data_AF-A0A7Y3VDZ3-F1
#
_entry.id   AF-A0A7Y3VDZ3-F1
#
_cell.length_a   1.000
_cell.length_b   1.000
_cell.length_c   1.000
_cell.angle_alpha   90.00
_cell.angle_beta   90.00
_cell.angle_gamma   90.00
#
_symmetry.space_group_name_H-M   'P 1'
#
loop_
_entity.id
_entity.type
_entity.pdbx_description
1 polymer ?
#
loop_
_entity_poly.entity_id
_entity_poly.type
_entity_poly.pdbx_seq_one_letter_code
_entity_poly.pdbx_strand_id
1 'polypeptide(L)'
;MEYLKQLFTILLTLVLGSFFFVGILEDFKSDDSIKVKQLEDYFKPARIMANACLKQQNNLYLHYPQNGTSLRLFYNAMFNLMENPQLESNNSYEVVLKGILHNMQVTQKTQSELPKAVAACREEVFLSLEALSIATGTFEYFSEQSKERSQKLNEVARLYEKKINEILSGFDAKELEKMMYQFGSLDLNSDNEIKALMVKFSEKLPIIESVNFVHSEREQEIYRIEADFFSKIREKSATQIDAGFKQGFFSWLIN
;
A
#
# COMPACT_ATOMS: atom_id res chain seq x y z
N MET A 1 -73.54 23.86 -17.19
CA MET A 1 -72.79 22.94 -16.30
C MET A 1 -71.65 22.22 -17.01
N GLU A 2 -71.79 21.84 -18.29
CA GLU A 2 -70.72 21.17 -19.06
C GLU A 2 -69.46 22.02 -19.28
N TYR A 3 -69.59 23.31 -19.60
CA TYR A 3 -68.44 24.20 -19.77
C TYR A 3 -67.56 24.31 -18.52
N LEU A 4 -68.16 24.32 -17.33
CA LEU A 4 -67.44 24.35 -16.05
C LEU A 4 -66.69 23.04 -15.79
N LYS A 5 -67.30 21.89 -16.14
CA LYS A 5 -66.61 20.59 -16.08
C LYS A 5 -65.44 20.55 -17.06
N GLN A 6 -65.63 21.02 -18.29
CA GLN A 6 -64.61 20.98 -19.33
C GLN A 6 -63.42 21.90 -18.98
N LEU A 7 -63.71 23.09 -18.46
CA LEU A 7 -62.69 24.03 -17.98
C LEU A 7 -61.91 23.46 -16.78
N PHE A 8 -62.61 22.81 -15.83
CA PHE A 8 -61.97 22.14 -14.69
C PHE A 8 -61.08 20.97 -15.13
N THR A 9 -61.55 20.14 -16.07
CA THR A 9 -60.75 19.03 -16.60
C THR A 9 -59.50 19.53 -17.31
N ILE A 10 -59.61 20.59 -18.13
CA ILE A 10 -58.45 21.21 -18.77
C ILE A 10 -57.48 21.75 -17.73
N LEU A 11 -57.97 22.47 -16.72
CA LEU A 11 -57.13 23.03 -15.65
C LEU A 11 -56.41 21.93 -14.87
N LEU A 12 -57.13 20.86 -14.51
CA LEU A 12 -56.58 19.71 -13.80
C LEU A 12 -55.50 19.01 -14.63
N THR A 13 -55.74 18.81 -15.93
CA THR A 13 -54.77 18.18 -16.84
C THR A 13 -53.53 19.06 -17.02
N LEU A 14 -53.69 20.38 -17.06
CA LEU A 14 -52.59 21.34 -17.22
C LEU A 14 -51.74 21.44 -15.95
N VAL A 15 -52.39 21.44 -14.78
CA VAL A 15 -51.71 21.41 -13.47
C VAL A 15 -50.98 20.08 -13.28
N LEU A 16 -51.64 18.94 -13.50
CA LEU A 16 -51.00 17.62 -13.40
C LEU A 16 -49.87 17.47 -14.41
N GLY A 17 -50.09 17.84 -15.68
CA GLY A 17 -49.06 17.78 -16.72
C GLY A 17 -47.85 18.64 -16.39
N SER A 18 -48.05 19.86 -15.87
CA SER A 18 -46.94 20.73 -15.43
C SER A 18 -46.22 20.16 -14.21
N PHE A 19 -46.96 19.58 -13.26
CA PHE A 19 -46.39 18.96 -12.06
C PHE A 19 -45.56 17.71 -12.40
N PHE A 20 -46.06 16.87 -13.31
CA PHE A 20 -45.30 15.74 -13.84
C PHE A 20 -44.06 16.22 -14.60
N PHE A 21 -44.18 17.25 -15.43
CA PHE A 21 -43.06 17.74 -16.22
C PHE A 21 -41.96 18.36 -15.34
N VAL A 22 -42.33 19.19 -14.35
CA VAL A 22 -41.38 19.76 -13.38
C VAL A 22 -40.78 18.68 -12.49
N GLY A 23 -41.59 17.75 -11.99
CA GLY A 23 -41.12 16.62 -11.18
C GLY A 23 -40.12 15.74 -11.93
N ILE A 24 -40.38 15.42 -13.19
CA ILE A 24 -39.44 14.67 -14.04
C ILE A 24 -38.16 15.48 -14.29
N LEU A 25 -38.26 16.78 -14.56
CA LEU A 25 -37.10 17.63 -14.84
C LEU A 25 -36.20 17.86 -13.62
N GLU A 26 -36.78 18.10 -12.44
CA GLU A 26 -36.03 18.28 -11.20
C GLU A 26 -35.40 16.98 -10.72
N ASP A 27 -36.11 15.86 -10.86
CA ASP A 27 -35.58 14.53 -10.54
C ASP A 27 -34.38 14.21 -11.43
N PHE A 28 -34.52 14.30 -12.76
CA PHE A 28 -33.41 14.09 -13.71
C PHE A 28 -32.20 14.98 -13.40
N LYS A 29 -32.42 16.24 -13.07
CA LYS A 29 -31.33 17.20 -12.83
C LYS A 29 -30.64 16.98 -11.48
N SER A 30 -31.38 16.60 -10.45
CA SER A 30 -30.82 16.36 -9.12
C SER A 30 -30.04 15.05 -9.06
N ASP A 31 -30.58 13.99 -9.66
CA ASP A 31 -30.03 12.63 -9.56
C ASP A 31 -28.75 12.45 -10.38
N ASP A 32 -28.70 12.94 -11.63
CA ASP A 32 -27.48 12.87 -12.44
C ASP A 32 -26.35 13.68 -11.82
N SER A 33 -26.65 14.85 -11.22
CA SER A 33 -25.62 15.68 -10.59
C SER A 33 -24.99 15.02 -9.35
N ILE A 34 -25.79 14.34 -8.52
CA ILE A 34 -25.31 13.68 -7.31
C ILE A 34 -24.53 12.40 -7.66
N LYS A 35 -25.01 11.61 -8.63
CA LYS A 35 -24.35 10.37 -9.06
C LYS A 35 -23.02 10.64 -9.75
N VAL A 36 -22.97 11.64 -10.63
CA VAL A 36 -21.71 12.10 -11.24
C VAL A 36 -20.75 12.62 -10.18
N LYS A 37 -21.26 13.36 -9.18
CA LYS A 37 -20.43 13.86 -8.07
C LYS A 37 -19.87 12.72 -7.21
N GLN A 38 -20.65 11.68 -6.89
CA GLN A 38 -20.15 10.49 -6.19
C GLN A 38 -19.03 9.79 -6.98
N LEU A 39 -19.16 9.72 -8.31
CA LEU A 39 -18.16 9.11 -9.17
C LEU A 39 -16.86 9.94 -9.23
N GLU A 40 -16.97 11.25 -9.46
CA GLU A 40 -15.83 12.16 -9.64
C GLU A 40 -15.14 12.52 -8.33
N ASP A 41 -15.89 12.80 -7.26
CA ASP A 41 -15.33 13.31 -6.01
C ASP A 41 -14.88 12.20 -5.06
N TYR A 42 -15.43 10.99 -5.17
CA TYR A 42 -15.15 9.89 -4.23
C TYR A 42 -14.62 8.64 -4.92
N PHE A 43 -15.36 8.08 -5.88
CA PHE A 43 -15.02 6.76 -6.43
C PHE A 43 -13.71 6.75 -7.22
N LYS A 44 -13.55 7.69 -8.16
CA LYS A 44 -12.33 7.82 -8.98
C LYS A 44 -11.10 8.13 -8.12
N PRO A 45 -11.11 9.14 -7.22
CA PRO A 45 -9.99 9.41 -6.32
C PRO A 45 -9.60 8.21 -5.46
N ALA A 46 -10.57 7.56 -4.80
CA ALA A 46 -10.30 6.39 -3.96
C ALA A 46 -9.63 5.25 -4.75
N ARG A 47 -10.11 4.99 -5.98
CA ARG A 47 -9.52 3.99 -6.86
C ARG A 47 -8.07 4.34 -7.26
N ILE A 48 -7.82 5.59 -7.63
CA ILE A 48 -6.46 6.04 -8.03
C ILE A 48 -5.50 5.90 -6.85
N MET A 49 -5.93 6.38 -5.67
CA MET A 49 -5.15 6.33 -4.44
C MET A 49 -4.85 4.87 -4.04
N ALA A 50 -5.86 4.00 -4.02
CA ALA A 50 -5.68 2.58 -3.70
C ALA A 50 -4.69 1.89 -4.64
N ASN A 51 -4.80 2.11 -5.95
CA ASN A 51 -3.89 1.52 -6.94
C ASN A 51 -2.45 2.05 -6.78
N ALA A 52 -2.28 3.35 -6.56
CA ALA A 52 -0.98 3.95 -6.31
C ALA A 52 -0.35 3.36 -5.03
N CYS A 53 -1.15 3.18 -3.98
CA CYS A 53 -0.72 2.59 -2.73
C CYS A 53 -0.26 1.15 -2.88
N LEU A 54 -1.05 0.33 -3.56
CA LEU A 54 -0.71 -1.06 -3.85
C LEU A 54 0.61 -1.14 -4.65
N LYS A 55 0.81 -0.25 -5.64
CA LYS A 55 2.07 -0.18 -6.38
C LYS A 55 3.25 0.18 -5.47
N GLN A 56 3.07 1.13 -4.55
CA GLN A 56 4.12 1.53 -3.63
C GLN A 56 4.46 0.44 -2.61
N GLN A 57 3.43 -0.25 -2.10
CA GLN A 57 3.59 -1.44 -1.27
C GLN A 57 4.27 -2.58 -2.02
N ASN A 58 3.96 -2.73 -3.32
CA ASN A 58 4.60 -3.72 -4.17
C ASN A 58 6.10 -3.46 -4.28
N ASN A 59 6.49 -2.20 -4.45
CA ASN A 59 7.89 -1.81 -4.42
C ASN A 59 8.52 -2.10 -3.05
N LEU A 60 7.79 -1.90 -1.95
CA LEU A 60 8.31 -2.14 -0.59
C LEU A 60 8.67 -3.60 -0.35
N TYR A 61 7.77 -4.54 -0.64
CA TYR A 61 8.09 -5.95 -0.37
C TYR A 61 9.25 -6.44 -1.27
N LEU A 62 9.33 -5.97 -2.52
CA LEU A 62 10.47 -6.27 -3.41
C LEU A 62 11.79 -5.65 -2.94
N HIS A 63 11.72 -4.58 -2.14
CA HIS A 63 12.89 -3.86 -1.68
C HIS A 63 13.63 -4.55 -0.52
N TYR A 64 12.91 -5.21 0.39
CA TYR A 64 13.57 -5.90 1.51
C TYR A 64 14.62 -6.93 1.05
N PRO A 65 14.33 -7.85 0.09
CA PRO A 65 15.35 -8.78 -0.41
C PRO A 65 16.50 -8.09 -1.15
N GLN A 66 16.26 -6.95 -1.80
CA GLN A 66 17.31 -6.13 -2.41
C GLN A 66 18.28 -5.58 -1.36
N ASN A 67 17.78 -5.17 -0.20
CA ASN A 67 18.61 -4.70 0.92
C ASN A 67 19.52 -5.80 1.46
N GLY A 68 18.96 -6.98 1.76
CA GLY A 68 19.77 -8.14 2.18
C GLY A 68 20.83 -8.53 1.14
N THR A 69 20.45 -8.56 -0.14
CA THR A 69 21.38 -8.90 -1.23
C THR A 69 22.47 -7.85 -1.44
N SER A 70 22.15 -6.57 -1.27
CA SER A 70 23.13 -5.47 -1.38
C SER A 70 24.21 -5.58 -0.32
N LEU A 71 23.85 -5.97 0.91
CA LEU A 71 24.81 -6.19 1.99
C LEU A 71 25.74 -7.38 1.69
N ARG A 72 25.20 -8.48 1.15
CA ARG A 72 26.00 -9.62 0.71
C ARG A 72 26.95 -9.28 -0.44
N LEU A 73 26.51 -8.48 -1.40
CA LEU A 73 27.37 -8.00 -2.49
C LEU A 73 28.55 -7.17 -1.94
N PHE A 74 28.26 -6.28 -0.98
CA PHE A 74 29.31 -5.52 -0.30
C PHE A 74 30.30 -6.42 0.45
N TYR A 75 29.79 -7.38 1.24
CA TYR A 75 30.63 -8.35 1.93
C TYR A 75 31.53 -9.14 0.97
N ASN A 76 30.97 -9.67 -0.12
CA ASN A 76 31.71 -10.45 -1.11
C ASN A 76 32.81 -9.60 -1.78
N ALA A 77 32.53 -8.33 -2.06
CA ALA A 77 33.52 -7.42 -2.64
C ALA A 77 34.67 -7.15 -1.66
N MET A 78 34.35 -6.89 -0.39
CA MET A 78 35.36 -6.71 0.66
C MET A 78 36.19 -7.99 0.88
N PHE A 79 35.56 -9.15 0.89
CA PHE A 79 36.26 -10.44 1.00
C PHE A 79 37.19 -10.69 -0.19
N ASN A 80 36.73 -10.38 -1.41
CA ASN A 80 37.53 -10.54 -2.62
C ASN A 80 38.75 -9.61 -2.65
N LEU A 81 38.64 -8.37 -2.14
CA LEU A 81 39.80 -7.48 -1.96
C LEU A 81 40.83 -8.06 -1.01
N MET A 82 40.41 -8.59 0.14
CA MET A 82 41.32 -9.19 1.12
C MET A 82 42.09 -10.38 0.55
N GLU A 83 41.42 -11.26 -0.19
CA GLU A 83 42.05 -12.44 -0.79
C GLU A 83 42.87 -12.08 -2.06
N ASN A 84 42.67 -10.89 -2.63
CA ASN A 84 43.33 -10.41 -3.84
C ASN A 84 43.78 -8.94 -3.71
N PRO A 85 44.76 -8.61 -2.86
CA PRO A 85 45.17 -7.22 -2.61
C PRO A 85 45.61 -6.46 -3.86
N GLN A 86 46.07 -7.16 -4.91
CA GLN A 86 46.42 -6.56 -6.20
C GLN A 86 45.25 -5.78 -6.85
N LEU A 87 44.00 -6.09 -6.48
CA LEU A 87 42.81 -5.42 -6.97
C LEU A 87 42.63 -3.99 -6.45
N GLU A 88 43.31 -3.61 -5.36
CA GLU A 88 43.27 -2.23 -4.83
C GLU A 88 43.77 -1.21 -5.86
N SER A 89 44.75 -1.60 -6.67
CA SER A 89 45.33 -0.76 -7.73
C SER A 89 44.59 -0.85 -9.07
N ASN A 90 43.50 -1.62 -9.15
CA ASN A 90 42.75 -1.85 -10.37
C ASN A 90 41.58 -0.86 -10.53
N ASN A 91 41.71 0.09 -11.46
CA ASN A 91 40.70 1.11 -11.74
C ASN A 91 39.32 0.52 -12.10
N SER A 92 39.26 -0.60 -12.81
CA SER A 92 37.97 -1.25 -13.14
C SER A 92 37.30 -1.82 -11.90
N TYR A 93 38.09 -2.32 -10.96
CA TYR A 93 37.60 -2.84 -9.69
C TYR A 93 37.11 -1.71 -8.76
N GLU A 94 37.80 -0.57 -8.76
CA GLU A 94 37.36 0.64 -8.06
C GLU A 94 35.95 1.09 -8.51
N VAL A 95 35.67 1.06 -9.82
CA VAL A 95 34.33 1.39 -10.35
C VAL A 95 33.26 0.44 -9.85
N VAL A 96 33.56 -0.87 -9.79
CA VAL A 96 32.65 -1.89 -9.25
C VAL A 96 32.34 -1.60 -7.77
N LEU A 97 33.35 -1.33 -6.95
CA LEU A 97 33.18 -1.00 -5.53
C LEU A 97 32.32 0.25 -5.34
N LYS A 98 32.57 1.31 -6.10
CA LYS A 98 31.75 2.53 -6.07
C LYS A 98 30.29 2.24 -6.43
N GLY A 99 30.05 1.39 -7.43
CA GLY A 99 28.71 0.96 -7.81
C GLY A 99 27.99 0.19 -6.69
N ILE A 100 28.67 -0.75 -6.04
CA ILE A 100 28.12 -1.53 -4.92
C ILE A 100 27.79 -0.61 -3.73
N LEU A 101 28.71 0.29 -3.37
CA LEU A 101 28.50 1.25 -2.28
C LEU A 101 27.34 2.19 -2.58
N HIS A 102 27.25 2.71 -3.80
CA HIS A 102 26.14 3.56 -4.22
C HIS A 102 24.80 2.83 -4.12
N ASN A 103 24.73 1.60 -4.63
CA ASN A 103 23.54 0.77 -4.52
C ASN A 103 23.15 0.52 -3.05
N MET A 104 24.12 0.17 -2.18
CA MET A 104 23.86 -0.03 -0.75
C MET A 104 23.30 1.23 -0.08
N GLN A 105 23.86 2.41 -0.38
CA GLN A 105 23.37 3.69 0.15
C GLN A 105 21.93 4.00 -0.30
N VAL A 106 21.64 3.83 -1.58
CA VAL A 106 20.30 4.07 -2.15
C VAL A 106 19.28 3.11 -1.53
N THR A 107 19.65 1.84 -1.40
CA THR A 107 18.79 0.81 -0.82
C THR A 107 18.56 1.06 0.67
N GLN A 108 19.57 1.39 1.47
CA GLN A 108 19.38 1.71 2.89
C GLN A 108 18.50 2.94 3.10
N LYS A 109 18.70 4.00 2.31
CA LYS A 109 17.85 5.19 2.37
C LYS A 109 16.39 4.84 2.08
N THR A 110 16.15 4.13 0.98
CA THR A 110 14.81 3.72 0.56
C THR A 110 14.16 2.80 1.60
N GLN A 111 14.92 1.90 2.21
CA GLN A 111 14.49 1.01 3.30
C GLN A 111 14.00 1.78 4.55
N SER A 112 14.46 3.01 4.77
CA SER A 112 14.04 3.86 5.90
C SER A 112 12.81 4.74 5.59
N GLU A 113 12.64 5.13 4.32
CA GLU A 113 11.60 6.08 3.88
C GLU A 113 10.34 5.35 3.39
N LEU A 114 10.52 4.31 2.58
CA LEU A 114 9.44 3.61 1.88
C LEU A 114 8.42 2.94 2.83
N PRO A 115 8.80 2.31 3.96
CA PRO A 115 7.84 1.75 4.91
C PRO A 115 6.91 2.82 5.51
N LYS A 116 7.46 3.99 5.85
CA LYS A 116 6.68 5.11 6.41
C LYS A 116 5.70 5.66 5.38
N ALA A 117 6.16 5.81 4.15
CA ALA A 117 5.33 6.31 3.06
C ALA A 117 4.20 5.32 2.70
N VAL A 118 4.46 4.00 2.72
CA VAL A 118 3.42 2.97 2.56
C VAL A 118 2.42 3.00 3.71
N ALA A 119 2.88 3.16 4.95
CA ALA A 119 1.99 3.23 6.11
C ALA A 119 1.03 4.43 6.02
N ALA A 120 1.55 5.63 5.74
CA ALA A 120 0.74 6.84 5.56
C ALA A 120 -0.26 6.67 4.40
N CYS A 121 0.20 6.13 3.27
CA CYS A 121 -0.65 5.87 2.12
C CYS A 121 -1.81 4.91 2.44
N ARG A 122 -1.59 3.85 3.21
CA ARG A 122 -2.66 2.91 3.60
C ARG A 122 -3.73 3.59 4.45
N GLU A 123 -3.32 4.47 5.35
CA GLU A 123 -4.23 5.26 6.18
C GLU A 123 -5.09 6.19 5.32
N GLU A 124 -4.47 6.91 4.38
CA GLU A 124 -5.18 7.78 3.43
C GLU A 124 -6.19 6.99 2.58
N VAL A 125 -5.80 5.83 2.06
CA VAL A 125 -6.70 4.96 1.28
C VAL A 125 -7.86 4.46 2.15
N PHE A 126 -7.60 4.07 3.39
CA PHE A 126 -8.64 3.61 4.30
C PHE A 126 -9.70 4.69 4.52
N LEU A 127 -9.27 5.92 4.82
CA LEU A 127 -10.16 7.07 5.02
C LEU A 127 -10.92 7.44 3.74
N SER A 128 -10.26 7.36 2.58
CA SER A 128 -10.90 7.62 1.29
C SER A 128 -11.98 6.58 0.97
N LEU A 129 -11.74 5.30 1.28
CA LEU A 129 -12.72 4.23 1.11
C LEU A 129 -13.87 4.32 2.12
N GLU A 130 -13.60 4.76 3.34
CA GLU A 130 -14.63 5.06 4.33
C GLU A 130 -15.56 6.17 3.83
N ALA A 131 -14.98 7.28 3.36
CA ALA A 131 -15.73 8.40 2.79
C ALA A 131 -16.56 7.98 1.57
N LEU A 132 -15.99 7.17 0.67
CA LEU A 132 -16.73 6.57 -0.46
C LEU A 132 -17.91 5.72 0.03
N SER A 133 -17.70 4.91 1.06
CA SER A 133 -18.73 4.03 1.60
C SER A 133 -19.87 4.81 2.25
N ILE A 134 -19.56 5.93 2.92
CA ILE A 134 -20.56 6.87 3.42
C ILE A 134 -21.31 7.52 2.26
N ALA A 135 -20.58 8.05 1.27
CA ALA A 135 -21.17 8.74 0.12
C ALA A 135 -22.10 7.85 -0.71
N THR A 136 -21.83 6.54 -0.75
CA THR A 136 -22.62 5.54 -1.49
C THR A 136 -23.63 4.77 -0.63
N GLY A 137 -23.72 5.06 0.67
CA GLY A 137 -24.63 4.36 1.59
C GLY A 137 -24.26 2.91 1.86
N THR A 138 -22.98 2.54 1.71
CA THR A 138 -22.45 1.18 1.91
C THR A 138 -21.62 1.04 3.20
N PHE A 139 -21.75 1.98 4.13
CA PHE A 139 -20.92 2.05 5.35
C PHE A 139 -21.03 0.81 6.26
N GLU A 140 -22.19 0.19 6.39
CA GLU A 140 -22.34 -1.04 7.18
C GLU A 140 -21.45 -2.17 6.63
N TYR A 141 -21.47 -2.36 5.32
CA TYR A 141 -20.58 -3.31 4.62
C TYR A 141 -19.10 -2.94 4.82
N PHE A 142 -18.76 -1.66 4.74
CA PHE A 142 -17.40 -1.20 5.03
C PHE A 142 -16.95 -1.55 6.45
N SER A 143 -17.80 -1.33 7.45
CA SER A 143 -17.52 -1.64 8.86
C SER A 143 -17.27 -3.13 9.08
N GLU A 144 -18.07 -3.99 8.45
CA GLU A 144 -17.86 -5.45 8.49
C GLU A 144 -16.52 -5.86 7.85
N GLN A 145 -16.26 -5.39 6.64
CA GLN A 145 -15.03 -5.71 5.92
C GLN A 145 -13.78 -5.13 6.60
N SER A 146 -13.90 -3.97 7.26
CA SER A 146 -12.84 -3.34 8.04
C SER A 146 -12.47 -4.17 9.28
N LYS A 147 -13.46 -4.76 9.95
CA LYS A 147 -13.23 -5.69 11.08
C LYS A 147 -12.50 -6.95 10.60
N GLU A 148 -12.95 -7.56 9.50
CA GLU A 148 -12.29 -8.73 8.90
C GLU A 148 -10.84 -8.40 8.51
N ARG A 149 -10.62 -7.26 7.83
CA ARG A 149 -9.27 -6.75 7.51
C ARG A 149 -8.40 -6.64 8.75
N SER A 150 -8.89 -5.99 9.80
CA SER A 150 -8.14 -5.77 11.04
C SER A 150 -7.75 -7.08 11.72
N GLN A 151 -8.64 -8.08 11.74
CA GLN A 151 -8.35 -9.41 12.25
C GLN A 151 -7.23 -10.10 11.46
N LYS A 152 -7.30 -10.09 10.12
CA LYS A 152 -6.25 -10.65 9.25
C LYS A 152 -4.90 -9.96 9.45
N LEU A 153 -4.89 -8.63 9.54
CA LEU A 153 -3.66 -7.86 9.77
C LEU A 153 -3.04 -8.16 11.14
N ASN A 154 -3.86 -8.30 12.18
CA ASN A 154 -3.38 -8.67 13.52
C ASN A 154 -2.81 -10.09 13.54
N GLU A 155 -3.42 -11.02 12.81
CA GLU A 155 -2.87 -12.38 12.66
C GLU A 155 -1.50 -12.36 11.98
N VAL A 156 -1.36 -11.62 10.88
CA VAL A 156 -0.07 -11.43 10.19
C VAL A 156 0.97 -10.83 11.14
N ALA A 157 0.61 -9.81 11.93
CA ALA A 157 1.51 -9.19 12.89
C ALA A 157 2.02 -10.20 13.94
N ARG A 158 1.12 -11.03 14.49
CA ARG A 158 1.47 -12.07 15.47
C ARG A 158 2.38 -13.14 14.88
N LEU A 159 2.07 -13.62 13.67
CA LEU A 159 2.90 -14.63 12.98
C LEU A 159 4.28 -14.07 12.64
N TYR A 160 4.33 -12.81 12.21
CA TYR A 160 5.58 -12.11 11.93
C TYR A 160 6.44 -11.95 13.18
N GLU A 161 5.87 -11.48 14.30
CA GLU A 161 6.59 -11.33 15.57
C GLU A 161 7.18 -12.67 16.03
N LYS A 162 6.41 -13.76 15.92
CA LYS A 162 6.89 -15.11 16.22
C LYS A 162 8.08 -15.50 15.33
N LYS A 163 7.96 -15.36 14.00
CA LYS A 163 9.04 -15.68 13.05
C LYS A 163 10.31 -14.86 13.31
N ILE A 164 10.18 -13.57 13.58
CA ILE A 164 11.32 -12.69 13.88
C ILE A 164 11.98 -13.12 15.19
N ASN A 165 11.22 -13.40 16.23
CA ASN A 165 11.77 -13.87 17.52
C ASN A 165 12.48 -15.23 17.37
N GLU A 166 11.99 -16.13 16.52
CA GLU A 166 12.66 -17.39 16.22
C GLU A 166 14.01 -17.17 15.50
N ILE A 167 14.04 -16.28 14.50
CA ILE A 167 15.27 -15.95 13.74
C ILE A 167 16.29 -15.22 14.62
N LEU A 168 15.83 -14.31 15.46
CA LEU A 168 16.69 -13.51 16.34
C LEU A 168 17.02 -14.23 17.66
N SER A 169 16.54 -15.47 17.86
CA SER A 169 16.86 -16.25 19.05
C SER A 169 18.36 -16.51 19.13
N GLY A 170 19.02 -15.94 20.15
CA GLY A 170 20.47 -15.99 20.30
C GLY A 170 21.25 -14.94 19.50
N PHE A 171 20.57 -14.01 18.84
CA PHE A 171 21.21 -12.86 18.19
C PHE A 171 21.40 -11.71 19.18
N ASP A 172 22.66 -11.34 19.48
CA ASP A 172 22.97 -10.16 20.28
C ASP A 172 23.09 -8.92 19.39
N ALA A 173 22.07 -8.07 19.40
CA ALA A 173 22.08 -6.80 18.66
C ALA A 173 23.23 -5.87 19.08
N LYS A 174 23.67 -5.93 20.35
CA LYS A 174 24.82 -5.13 20.84
C LYS A 174 26.13 -5.63 20.27
N GLU A 175 26.23 -6.93 19.95
CA GLU A 175 27.39 -7.49 19.27
C GLU A 175 27.49 -6.93 17.84
N LEU A 176 26.36 -6.88 17.11
CA LEU A 176 26.32 -6.28 15.77
C LEU A 176 26.68 -4.79 15.78
N GLU A 177 26.12 -4.03 16.74
CA GLU A 177 26.43 -2.60 16.89
C GLU A 177 27.93 -2.38 17.14
N LYS A 178 28.53 -3.15 18.04
CA LYS A 178 29.97 -3.12 18.29
C LYS A 178 30.78 -3.47 17.03
N MET A 179 30.36 -4.49 16.28
CA MET A 179 31.02 -4.84 15.01
C MET A 179 30.96 -3.70 13.99
N MET A 180 29.83 -2.99 13.88
CA MET A 180 29.69 -1.83 13.00
C MET A 180 30.61 -0.68 13.41
N TYR A 181 30.75 -0.39 14.71
CA TYR A 181 31.73 0.58 15.20
C TYR A 181 33.16 0.14 14.90
N GLN A 182 33.47 -1.16 15.08
CA GLN A 182 34.78 -1.72 14.76
C GLN A 182 35.13 -1.55 13.28
N PHE A 183 34.18 -1.81 12.37
CA PHE A 183 34.36 -1.55 10.94
C PHE A 183 34.70 -0.08 10.65
N GLY A 184 34.09 0.87 11.36
CA GLY A 184 34.36 2.30 11.21
C GLY A 184 35.67 2.78 11.85
N SER A 185 36.26 2.01 12.76
CA SER A 185 37.48 2.34 13.49
C SER A 185 38.69 1.50 13.10
N LEU A 186 38.55 0.60 12.12
CA LEU A 186 39.63 -0.30 11.69
C LEU A 186 40.78 0.49 11.06
N ASP A 187 41.99 0.24 11.54
CA ASP A 187 43.21 0.55 10.83
C ASP A 187 43.41 -0.53 9.74
N LEU A 188 43.32 -0.14 8.47
CA LEU A 188 43.37 -1.05 7.32
C LEU A 188 44.74 -1.77 7.16
N ASN A 189 45.71 -1.44 8.01
CA ASN A 189 47.06 -2.01 7.98
C ASN A 189 47.21 -3.34 8.77
N SER A 190 46.14 -3.84 9.40
CA SER A 190 46.15 -5.09 10.20
C SER A 190 45.28 -6.19 9.59
N ASP A 191 45.82 -6.90 8.59
CA ASP A 191 45.12 -7.94 7.82
C ASP A 191 44.40 -8.99 8.69
N ASN A 192 44.99 -9.36 9.84
CA ASN A 192 44.44 -10.40 10.72
C ASN A 192 43.18 -9.93 11.47
N GLU A 193 43.11 -8.67 11.88
CA GLU A 193 41.95 -8.13 12.60
C GLU A 193 40.76 -7.91 11.66
N ILE A 194 41.03 -7.44 10.44
CA ILE A 194 40.02 -7.26 9.38
C ILE A 194 39.44 -8.61 8.98
N LYS A 195 40.31 -9.62 8.77
CA LYS A 195 39.87 -10.98 8.41
C LYS A 195 39.01 -11.61 9.51
N ALA A 196 39.40 -11.46 10.78
CA ALA A 196 38.61 -11.96 11.90
C ALA A 196 37.23 -11.26 12.01
N LEU A 197 37.17 -9.95 11.79
CA LEU A 197 35.90 -9.20 11.80
C LEU A 197 34.99 -9.61 10.64
N MET A 198 35.56 -9.81 9.45
CA MET A 198 34.83 -10.25 8.27
C MET A 198 34.26 -11.66 8.44
N VAL A 199 35.01 -12.61 9.02
CA VAL A 199 34.49 -13.94 9.35
C VAL A 199 33.30 -13.85 10.31
N LYS A 200 33.43 -13.07 11.40
CA LYS A 200 32.31 -12.85 12.34
C LYS A 200 31.10 -12.22 11.68
N PHE A 201 31.30 -11.25 10.79
CA PHE A 201 30.21 -10.63 10.05
C PHE A 201 29.51 -11.62 9.11
N SER A 202 30.29 -12.51 8.47
CA SER A 202 29.76 -13.55 7.57
C SER A 202 28.81 -14.51 8.28
N GLU A 203 29.05 -14.81 9.55
CA GLU A 203 28.18 -15.66 10.38
C GLU A 203 26.83 -14.99 10.66
N LYS A 204 26.78 -13.65 10.66
CA LYS A 204 25.55 -12.88 10.91
C LYS A 204 24.77 -12.57 9.63
N LEU A 205 25.40 -12.59 8.45
CA LEU A 205 24.74 -12.30 7.16
C LEU A 205 23.49 -13.15 6.89
N PRO A 206 23.48 -14.48 7.07
CA PRO A 206 22.29 -15.29 6.85
C PRO A 206 21.10 -14.87 7.73
N ILE A 207 21.37 -14.41 8.95
CA ILE A 207 20.34 -13.92 9.88
C ILE A 207 19.75 -12.60 9.34
N ILE A 208 20.61 -11.65 8.95
CA ILE A 208 20.19 -10.37 8.38
C ILE A 208 19.37 -10.58 7.10
N GLU A 209 19.80 -11.48 6.22
CA GLU A 209 19.06 -11.83 5.01
C GLU A 209 17.70 -12.46 5.34
N SER A 210 17.67 -13.41 6.28
CA SER A 210 16.43 -14.07 6.71
C SER A 210 15.41 -13.07 7.27
N VAL A 211 15.86 -12.10 8.07
CA VAL A 211 15.00 -11.01 8.56
C VAL A 211 14.41 -10.20 7.41
N ASN A 212 15.22 -9.81 6.42
CA ASN A 212 14.73 -9.09 5.23
C ASN A 212 13.73 -9.93 4.42
N PHE A 213 13.94 -11.24 4.27
CA PHE A 213 12.96 -12.13 3.64
C PHE A 213 11.63 -12.17 4.41
N VAL A 214 11.68 -12.30 5.74
CA VAL A 214 10.46 -12.30 6.57
C VAL A 214 9.72 -10.96 6.51
N HIS A 215 10.43 -9.83 6.41
CA HIS A 215 9.80 -8.53 6.13
C HIS A 215 9.10 -8.52 4.77
N SER A 216 9.73 -9.06 3.72
CA SER A 216 9.12 -9.19 2.39
C SER A 216 7.85 -10.03 2.44
N GLU A 217 7.89 -11.21 3.08
CA GLU A 217 6.73 -12.08 3.23
C GLU A 217 5.58 -11.37 3.96
N ARG A 218 5.88 -10.68 5.06
CA ARG A 218 4.90 -9.90 5.81
C ARG A 218 4.22 -8.86 4.91
N GLU A 219 4.99 -8.04 4.21
CA GLU A 219 4.43 -6.99 3.36
C GLU A 219 3.64 -7.55 2.16
N GLN A 220 4.01 -8.73 1.66
CA GLN A 220 3.28 -9.43 0.63
C GLN A 220 1.92 -9.93 1.13
N GLU A 221 1.84 -10.48 2.34
CA GLU A 221 0.55 -10.89 2.92
C GLU A 221 -0.33 -9.67 3.21
N ILE A 222 0.24 -8.60 3.76
CA ILE A 222 -0.50 -7.34 3.93
C ILE A 222 -1.00 -6.84 2.57
N TYR A 223 -0.22 -6.99 1.49
CA TYR A 223 -0.63 -6.53 0.16
C TYR A 223 -1.88 -7.25 -0.32
N ARG A 224 -1.92 -8.57 -0.12
CA ARG A 224 -3.09 -9.38 -0.49
C ARG A 224 -4.32 -8.99 0.32
N ILE A 225 -4.16 -8.77 1.62
CA ILE A 225 -5.26 -8.35 2.52
C ILE A 225 -5.81 -6.98 2.09
N GLU A 226 -4.92 -6.00 1.88
CA GLU A 226 -5.33 -4.65 1.46
C GLU A 226 -5.97 -4.65 0.08
N ALA A 227 -5.40 -5.39 -0.89
CA ALA A 227 -5.95 -5.49 -2.24
C ALA A 227 -7.35 -6.13 -2.25
N ASP A 228 -7.56 -7.19 -1.46
CA ASP A 228 -8.87 -7.83 -1.28
C ASP A 228 -9.89 -6.83 -0.70
N PHE A 229 -9.52 -6.19 0.41
CA PHE A 229 -10.36 -5.19 1.08
C PHE A 229 -10.74 -4.05 0.11
N PHE A 230 -9.75 -3.44 -0.55
CA PHE A 230 -9.98 -2.35 -1.50
C PHE A 230 -10.88 -2.79 -2.67
N SER A 231 -10.69 -3.99 -3.19
CA SER A 231 -11.50 -4.53 -4.28
C SER A 231 -12.96 -4.68 -3.86
N LYS A 232 -13.21 -5.29 -2.69
CA LYS A 232 -14.56 -5.51 -2.15
C LYS A 232 -15.33 -4.21 -1.93
N ILE A 233 -14.71 -3.23 -1.27
CA ILE A 233 -15.36 -1.92 -1.03
C ILE A 233 -15.68 -1.23 -2.35
N ARG A 234 -14.74 -1.24 -3.29
CA ARG A 234 -14.93 -0.62 -4.61
C ARG A 234 -16.03 -1.31 -5.41
N GLU A 235 -16.07 -2.64 -5.43
CA GLU A 235 -17.10 -3.40 -6.14
C GLU A 235 -18.49 -3.09 -5.57
N LYS A 236 -18.63 -3.15 -4.24
CA LYS A 236 -19.90 -2.82 -3.58
C LYS A 236 -20.35 -1.38 -3.87
N SER A 237 -19.41 -0.43 -3.81
CA SER A 237 -19.69 0.98 -4.10
C SER A 237 -20.07 1.19 -5.57
N ALA A 238 -19.38 0.51 -6.50
CA ALA A 238 -19.69 0.58 -7.93
C ALA A 238 -21.08 0.03 -8.24
N THR A 239 -21.46 -1.10 -7.65
CA THR A 239 -22.82 -1.66 -7.78
C THR A 239 -23.86 -0.66 -7.29
N GLN A 240 -23.58 0.06 -6.20
CA GLN A 240 -24.54 0.99 -5.64
C GLN A 240 -24.67 2.29 -6.45
N ILE A 241 -23.56 2.77 -7.02
CA ILE A 241 -23.58 3.86 -7.99
C ILE A 241 -24.36 3.45 -9.24
N ASP A 242 -24.12 2.26 -9.80
CA ASP A 242 -24.83 1.73 -10.98
C ASP A 242 -26.32 1.51 -10.73
N ALA A 243 -26.68 0.96 -9.57
CA ALA A 243 -28.07 0.83 -9.14
C ALA A 243 -28.75 2.20 -9.02
N GLY A 244 -28.02 3.20 -8.50
CA GLY A 244 -28.45 4.59 -8.47
C GLY A 244 -28.75 5.12 -9.88
N PHE A 245 -27.88 4.89 -10.86
CA PHE A 245 -28.13 5.30 -12.26
C PHE A 245 -29.35 4.61 -12.91
N LYS A 246 -29.73 3.43 -12.43
CA LYS A 246 -30.91 2.68 -12.94
C LYS A 246 -32.23 3.09 -12.28
N GLN A 247 -32.20 3.75 -11.13
CA GLN A 247 -33.38 4.34 -10.48
C GLN A 247 -33.61 5.76 -11.01
N GLY A 248 -34.83 6.03 -11.49
CA GLY A 248 -35.30 7.37 -11.87
C GLY A 248 -36.77 7.55 -11.49
N PHE A 249 -37.36 8.73 -11.77
CA PHE A 249 -38.70 9.18 -11.33
C PHE A 249 -39.80 8.11 -11.21
N PHE A 250 -39.94 7.23 -12.20
CA PHE A 250 -41.01 6.20 -12.20
C PHE A 250 -40.69 4.94 -11.38
N SER A 251 -39.44 4.74 -10.96
CA SER A 251 -39.03 3.58 -10.14
C SER A 251 -39.63 3.62 -8.73
N TRP A 252 -40.01 4.80 -8.22
CA TRP A 252 -40.73 4.98 -6.96
C TRP A 252 -42.25 4.83 -7.11
N LEU A 253 -42.81 4.99 -8.31
CA LEU A 253 -44.25 4.85 -8.58
C LEU A 253 -44.68 3.41 -8.88
N ILE A 254 -43.72 2.52 -9.17
CA ILE A 254 -43.97 1.16 -9.67
C ILE A 254 -43.55 0.08 -8.65
N ASN A 255 -42.95 0.47 -7.51
CA ASN A 255 -42.68 -0.39 -6.36
C ASN A 255 -43.57 -0.03 -5.17
#